data_AF-A0A966XS26-F1
#
_entry.id   AF-A0A966XS26-F1
#
_cell.length_a   1.000
_cell.length_b   1.000
_cell.length_c   1.000
_cell.angle_alpha   90.00
_cell.angle_beta   90.00
_cell.angle_gamma   90.00
#
_symmetry.space_group_name_H-M   'P 1'
#
loop_
_entity.id
_entity.type
_entity.pdbx_description
1 polymer ?
#
loop_
_entity_poly.entity_id
_entity_poly.type
_entity_poly.pdbx_seq_one_letter_code
_entity_poly.pdbx_strand_id
1 'polypeptide(L)'
;MYFSAASLGARCRQRYAVGVGWLVFLVAIGSVGCSSVLPRSINASSAFLEFESLRAAIDSLQPMKSDRADLARLGIDPGLLPNTVILSYPDLLRRFVTGAAVGKEDLDAGVVQCLEARDACRGWELQVSRIARARTGSFLPDFVNFRRRTETTGWRFNALILLANDIVVYRSWGGQPAVNQVEVNTNPLGPLQDMGTAAIVSPM
;
A
#
# COMPACT_ATOMS: atom_id res chain seq x y z
N MET A 1 4.02 -77.09 -61.77
CA MET A 1 4.45 -77.54 -60.42
C MET A 1 5.15 -76.35 -59.79
N TYR A 2 4.70 -75.65 -58.75
CA TYR A 2 3.89 -76.00 -57.59
C TYR A 2 2.96 -74.83 -57.17
N PHE A 3 1.89 -75.20 -56.48
CA PHE A 3 0.87 -74.40 -55.80
C PHE A 3 1.41 -73.52 -54.65
N SER A 4 0.73 -72.38 -54.36
CA SER A 4 -0.10 -72.16 -53.15
C SER A 4 0.02 -70.79 -52.44
N ALA A 5 -1.11 -70.07 -52.44
CA ALA A 5 -1.87 -69.47 -51.32
C ALA A 5 -1.31 -68.42 -50.31
N ALA A 6 -2.21 -67.46 -50.02
CA ALA A 6 -2.42 -66.68 -48.78
C ALA A 6 -1.48 -65.49 -48.49
N SER A 7 -1.89 -64.31 -48.02
CA SER A 7 -3.07 -63.95 -47.22
C SER A 7 -3.43 -62.45 -47.36
N LEU A 8 -4.73 -62.14 -47.36
CA LEU A 8 -5.26 -60.84 -46.99
C LEU A 8 -5.17 -60.68 -45.47
N GLY A 9 -4.66 -59.54 -44.98
CA GLY A 9 -4.91 -59.13 -43.60
C GLY A 9 -3.86 -58.21 -43.01
N ALA A 10 -4.06 -56.89 -43.09
CA ALA A 10 -3.56 -55.91 -42.11
C ALA A 10 -3.87 -54.46 -42.56
N ARG A 11 -5.12 -54.12 -42.93
CA ARG A 11 -5.49 -52.72 -43.23
C ARG A 11 -6.35 -52.05 -42.14
N CYS A 12 -6.56 -52.72 -40.99
CA CYS A 12 -7.46 -52.25 -39.93
C CYS A 12 -6.74 -51.79 -38.63
N ARG A 13 -5.45 -51.43 -38.68
CA ARG A 13 -4.70 -50.95 -37.50
C ARG A 13 -4.21 -49.50 -37.58
N GLN A 14 -4.31 -48.88 -38.77
CA GLN A 14 -3.71 -47.56 -39.04
C GLN A 14 -4.62 -46.37 -38.68
N ARG A 15 -5.95 -46.54 -38.67
CA ARG A 15 -6.89 -45.42 -38.45
C ARG A 15 -7.02 -44.99 -36.98
N TYR A 16 -6.71 -45.87 -36.04
CA TYR A 16 -6.76 -45.58 -34.60
C TYR A 16 -5.57 -44.77 -34.10
N ALA A 17 -4.39 -44.92 -34.73
CA ALA A 17 -3.18 -44.19 -34.33
C ALA A 17 -3.26 -42.68 -34.65
N VAL A 18 -3.94 -42.32 -35.75
CA VAL A 18 -4.09 -40.92 -36.18
C VAL A 18 -5.08 -40.16 -35.29
N GLY A 19 -6.14 -40.83 -34.81
CA GLY A 19 -7.12 -40.22 -33.90
C GLY A 19 -6.57 -39.98 -32.49
N VAL A 20 -5.74 -40.89 -31.97
CA VAL A 20 -5.11 -40.74 -30.64
C VAL A 20 -4.04 -39.64 -30.66
N GLY A 21 -3.25 -39.52 -31.73
CA GLY A 21 -2.22 -38.48 -31.84
C GLY A 21 -2.79 -37.05 -31.82
N TRP A 22 -3.95 -36.84 -32.45
CA TRP A 22 -4.60 -35.52 -32.49
C TRP A 22 -5.26 -35.13 -31.17
N LEU A 23 -5.78 -36.11 -30.43
CA LEU A 23 -6.37 -35.92 -29.10
C LEU A 23 -5.29 -35.61 -28.05
N VAL A 24 -4.10 -36.23 -28.15
CA VAL A 24 -2.94 -35.92 -27.30
C VAL A 24 -2.39 -34.51 -27.59
N PHE A 25 -2.40 -34.08 -28.86
CA PHE A 25 -1.93 -32.74 -29.24
C PHE A 25 -2.86 -31.61 -28.76
N LEU A 26 -4.18 -31.82 -28.78
CA LEU A 26 -5.17 -30.88 -28.24
C LEU A 26 -5.11 -30.78 -26.70
N VAL A 27 -4.85 -31.89 -26.00
CA VAL A 27 -4.65 -31.90 -24.54
C VAL A 27 -3.34 -31.20 -24.15
N ALA A 28 -2.29 -31.28 -24.98
CA ALA A 28 -1.01 -30.61 -24.73
C ALA A 28 -1.06 -29.08 -24.90
N ILE A 29 -2.00 -28.54 -25.68
CA ILE A 29 -2.15 -27.08 -25.87
C ILE A 29 -3.04 -26.46 -24.76
N GLY A 30 -3.93 -27.24 -24.15
CA GLY A 30 -4.79 -26.78 -23.05
C GLY A 30 -4.09 -26.60 -21.69
N SER A 31 -2.83 -27.01 -21.55
CA SER A 31 -2.07 -26.93 -20.29
C SER A 31 -1.17 -25.70 -20.18
N VAL A 32 -1.24 -24.74 -21.12
CA VAL A 32 -0.65 -23.41 -20.93
C VAL A 32 -1.57 -22.58 -20.03
N GLY A 33 -1.63 -22.97 -18.75
CA GLY A 33 -2.32 -22.20 -17.72
C GLY A 33 -1.62 -20.87 -17.51
N CYS A 34 -2.35 -19.77 -17.72
CA CYS A 34 -1.95 -18.41 -17.35
C CYS A 34 -1.62 -18.35 -15.85
N SER A 35 -0.35 -18.55 -15.49
CA SER A 35 0.10 -18.65 -14.10
C SER A 35 0.64 -17.33 -13.54
N SER A 36 0.41 -16.18 -14.18
CA SER A 36 1.14 -14.95 -13.84
C SER A 36 0.29 -13.69 -13.60
N VAL A 37 -0.93 -13.81 -13.09
CA VAL A 37 -1.68 -12.63 -12.60
C VAL A 37 -1.66 -12.62 -11.08
N LEU A 38 -0.48 -12.35 -10.50
CA LEU A 38 -0.37 -12.06 -9.07
C LEU A 38 -0.87 -10.63 -8.82
N PRO A 39 -1.78 -10.42 -7.85
CA PRO A 39 -2.27 -9.09 -7.53
C PRO A 39 -1.12 -8.25 -6.97
N ARG A 40 -0.88 -7.09 -7.58
CA ARG A 40 -0.04 -6.02 -7.04
C ARG A 40 -0.97 -4.93 -6.53
N SER A 41 -0.72 -4.43 -5.33
CA SER A 41 -1.43 -3.27 -4.80
C SER A 41 -0.45 -2.13 -4.57
N ILE A 42 -0.86 -0.94 -5.00
CA ILE A 42 -0.13 0.30 -4.72
C ILE A 42 -1.08 1.15 -3.90
N ASN A 43 -0.68 1.47 -2.68
CA ASN A 43 -1.38 2.42 -1.84
C ASN A 43 -0.63 3.75 -1.94
N ALA A 44 -1.22 4.70 -2.67
CA ALA A 44 -0.72 6.06 -2.79
C ALA A 44 -1.74 7.02 -2.16
N SER A 45 -1.27 7.89 -1.26
CA SER A 45 -2.11 8.85 -0.53
C SER A 45 -1.84 10.30 -0.90
N SER A 46 -1.16 10.58 -2.02
CA SER A 46 -1.02 11.95 -2.53
C SER A 46 -0.62 11.99 -4.00
N ALA A 47 -0.66 13.19 -4.58
CA ALA A 47 -0.09 13.49 -5.91
C ALA A 47 1.44 13.44 -5.94
N PHE A 48 2.11 13.47 -4.79
CA PHE A 48 3.56 13.46 -4.74
C PHE A 48 4.12 12.05 -4.96
N LEU A 49 5.13 11.96 -5.83
CA LEU A 49 5.72 10.70 -6.22
C LEU A 49 6.89 10.28 -5.31
N GLU A 50 7.63 11.25 -4.79
CA GLU A 50 8.91 11.05 -4.09
C GLU A 50 8.94 11.74 -2.73
N PHE A 51 9.55 11.10 -1.75
CA PHE A 51 9.73 11.62 -0.38
C PHE A 51 10.41 13.00 -0.37
N GLU A 52 11.47 13.17 -1.16
CA GLU A 52 12.28 14.38 -1.17
C GLU A 52 11.50 15.59 -1.71
N SER A 53 10.54 15.37 -2.61
CA SER A 53 9.69 16.44 -3.14
C SER A 53 8.80 17.08 -2.06
N LEU A 54 8.22 16.27 -1.15
CA LEU A 54 7.47 16.81 -0.01
C LEU A 54 8.40 17.50 0.97
N ARG A 55 9.54 16.88 1.27
CA ARG A 55 10.52 17.46 2.17
C ARG A 55 10.91 18.86 1.70
N ALA A 56 11.29 19.00 0.43
CA ALA A 56 11.66 20.28 -0.17
C ALA A 56 10.50 21.29 -0.12
N ALA A 57 9.26 20.85 -0.37
CA ALA A 57 8.08 21.71 -0.26
C ALA A 57 7.89 22.22 1.17
N ILE A 58 7.96 21.36 2.18
CA ILE A 58 7.85 21.75 3.58
C ILE A 58 9.02 22.64 4.01
N ASP A 59 10.25 22.32 3.60
CA ASP A 59 11.43 23.09 3.94
C ASP A 59 11.44 24.49 3.30
N SER A 60 10.78 24.66 2.15
CA SER A 60 10.64 25.95 1.47
C SER A 60 9.73 26.95 2.22
N LEU A 61 8.85 26.46 3.09
CA LEU A 61 7.97 27.30 3.90
C LEU A 61 8.80 28.07 4.94
N GLN A 62 8.62 29.38 4.96
CA GLN A 62 9.26 30.27 5.91
C GLN A 62 8.26 30.59 7.03
N PRO A 63 8.51 30.15 8.28
CA PRO A 63 7.72 30.57 9.43
C PRO A 63 7.62 32.10 9.47
N MET A 64 6.45 32.61 9.87
CA MET A 64 6.11 34.03 9.98
C MET A 64 6.05 34.82 8.67
N LYS A 65 6.26 34.17 7.52
CA LYS A 65 6.23 34.81 6.21
C LYS A 65 5.31 34.09 5.24
N SER A 66 5.38 32.77 5.22
CA SER A 66 4.52 31.96 4.36
C SER A 66 3.09 31.95 4.87
N ASP A 67 2.15 31.92 3.94
CA ASP A 67 0.72 31.93 4.23
C ASP A 67 0.03 30.65 3.72
N ARG A 68 -1.27 30.57 3.95
CA ARG A 68 -2.10 29.49 3.44
C ARG A 68 -2.11 29.40 1.90
N ALA A 69 -1.96 30.52 1.20
CA ALA A 69 -1.90 30.52 -0.26
C ALA A 69 -0.58 29.95 -0.78
N ASP A 70 0.54 30.14 -0.07
CA ASP A 70 1.80 29.44 -0.34
C ASP A 70 1.65 27.93 -0.23
N LEU A 71 0.99 27.45 0.83
CA LEU A 71 0.71 26.03 1.02
C LEU A 71 -0.12 25.48 -0.14
N ALA A 72 -1.19 26.19 -0.54
CA ALA A 72 -2.02 25.80 -1.67
C ALA A 72 -1.23 25.77 -2.99
N ARG A 73 -0.32 26.74 -3.23
CA ARG A 73 0.58 26.74 -4.40
C ARG A 73 1.50 25.52 -4.44
N LEU A 74 1.93 25.05 -3.28
CA LEU A 74 2.76 23.84 -3.13
C LEU A 74 1.93 22.54 -3.21
N GLY A 75 0.61 22.62 -3.39
CA GLY A 75 -0.28 21.45 -3.37
C GLY A 75 -0.48 20.87 -1.96
N ILE A 76 -0.14 21.63 -0.92
CA ILE A 76 -0.34 21.27 0.49
C ILE A 76 -1.67 21.89 0.92
N ASP A 77 -2.75 21.16 0.70
CA ASP A 77 -4.08 21.53 1.17
C ASP A 77 -4.78 20.28 1.73
N PRO A 78 -5.49 20.38 2.87
CA PRO A 78 -6.23 19.25 3.45
C PRO A 78 -7.25 18.60 2.50
N GLY A 79 -7.79 19.34 1.53
CA GLY A 79 -8.69 18.81 0.50
C GLY A 79 -7.99 18.08 -0.65
N LEU A 80 -6.69 18.36 -0.89
CA LEU A 80 -5.90 17.71 -1.94
C LEU A 80 -5.11 16.51 -1.41
N LEU A 81 -4.72 16.55 -0.14
CA LEU A 81 -3.94 15.51 0.51
C LEU A 81 -4.85 14.65 1.40
N PRO A 82 -5.27 13.45 0.94
CA PRO A 82 -6.10 12.58 1.76
C PRO A 82 -5.34 12.15 3.02
N ASN A 83 -6.08 11.90 4.10
CA ASN A 83 -5.55 11.60 5.43
C ASN A 83 -4.80 12.77 6.11
N THR A 84 -5.01 14.01 5.66
CA THR A 84 -4.59 15.19 6.44
C THR A 84 -5.52 15.39 7.63
N VAL A 85 -4.96 15.47 8.83
CA VAL A 85 -5.71 15.73 10.07
C VAL A 85 -5.63 17.22 10.39
N ILE A 86 -6.78 17.85 10.62
CA ILE A 86 -6.85 19.24 11.06
C ILE A 86 -6.99 19.24 12.58
N LEU A 87 -5.95 19.71 13.26
CA LEU A 87 -5.85 19.85 14.71
C LEU A 87 -6.44 21.17 15.15
N SER A 88 -7.30 21.11 16.17
CA SER A 88 -7.87 22.26 16.86
C SER A 88 -7.01 22.68 18.06
N TYR A 89 -7.30 23.84 18.65
CA TYR A 89 -6.62 24.31 19.87
C TYR A 89 -6.47 23.24 20.98
N PRO A 90 -7.52 22.51 21.41
CA PRO A 90 -7.37 21.48 22.44
C PRO A 90 -6.47 20.32 22.01
N ASP A 91 -6.45 19.96 20.72
CA ASP A 91 -5.57 18.90 20.22
C ASP A 91 -4.10 19.34 20.30
N LEU A 92 -3.82 20.59 19.92
CA LEU A 92 -2.49 21.19 19.99
C LEU A 92 -2.02 21.34 21.45
N LEU A 93 -2.90 21.79 22.33
CA LEU A 93 -2.60 21.93 23.75
C LEU A 93 -2.23 20.57 24.37
N ARG A 94 -3.01 19.51 24.07
CA ARG A 94 -2.71 18.15 24.54
C ARG A 94 -1.40 17.59 23.98
N ARG A 95 -1.04 17.97 22.74
CA ARG A 95 0.16 17.47 22.07
C ARG A 95 1.44 18.14 22.55
N PHE A 96 1.42 19.45 22.80
CA PHE A 96 2.60 20.21 23.16
C PHE A 96 2.76 20.40 24.68
N VAL A 97 1.66 20.50 25.41
CA VAL A 97 1.68 20.66 26.88
C VAL A 97 1.46 19.29 27.51
N THR A 98 2.45 18.41 27.35
CA THR A 98 2.43 17.07 27.93
C THR A 98 2.95 17.09 29.37
N GLY A 99 2.06 17.37 30.32
CA GLY A 99 2.34 17.31 31.75
C GLY A 99 3.16 18.49 32.29
N ALA A 100 3.53 18.42 33.58
CA ALA A 100 4.15 19.52 34.33
C ALA A 100 5.65 19.74 34.04
N ALA A 101 6.25 18.99 33.10
CA ALA A 101 7.70 18.97 32.88
C ALA A 101 8.19 19.86 31.73
N VAL A 102 7.29 20.29 30.83
CA VAL A 102 7.63 21.18 29.71
C VAL A 102 6.82 22.45 29.88
N GLY A 103 7.51 23.55 30.18
CA GLY A 103 6.90 24.87 30.25
C GLY A 103 6.58 25.41 28.87
N LYS A 104 5.80 26.48 28.80
CA LYS A 104 5.54 27.18 27.52
C LYS A 104 6.84 27.78 26.96
N GLU A 105 7.75 28.15 27.85
CA GLU A 105 9.08 28.71 27.59
C GLU A 105 10.04 27.74 26.89
N ASP A 106 9.83 26.43 27.01
CA ASP A 106 10.66 25.41 26.38
C ASP A 106 10.18 25.07 24.94
N LEU A 107 9.02 25.59 24.56
CA LEU A 107 8.43 25.36 23.24
C LEU A 107 9.01 26.30 22.20
N ASP A 108 9.03 25.85 20.95
CA ASP A 108 9.38 26.69 19.80
C ASP A 108 8.47 27.93 19.74
N ALA A 109 9.05 29.10 19.43
CA ALA A 109 8.32 30.37 19.41
C ALA A 109 7.07 30.34 18.51
N GLY A 110 7.11 29.60 17.41
CA GLY A 110 5.97 29.40 16.52
C GLY A 110 4.83 28.61 17.16
N VAL A 111 5.17 27.61 17.98
CA VAL A 111 4.19 26.83 18.75
C VAL A 111 3.54 27.70 19.82
N VAL A 112 4.35 28.44 20.57
CA VAL A 112 3.88 29.40 21.60
C VAL A 112 2.90 30.39 20.98
N GLN A 113 3.25 30.99 19.84
CA GLN A 113 2.41 31.94 19.13
C GLN A 113 1.08 31.33 18.67
N CYS A 114 1.10 30.10 18.17
CA CYS A 114 -0.13 29.42 17.79
C CYS A 114 -1.04 29.17 19.01
N LEU A 115 -0.48 28.71 20.13
CA LEU A 115 -1.25 28.50 21.36
C LEU A 115 -1.85 29.80 21.91
N GLU A 116 -1.15 30.94 21.75
CA GLU A 116 -1.68 32.27 22.12
C GLU A 116 -2.83 32.73 21.23
N ALA A 117 -2.83 32.34 19.95
CA ALA A 117 -3.88 32.69 18.99
C ALA A 117 -5.20 31.90 19.19
N ARG A 118 -5.23 30.87 20.06
CA ARG A 118 -6.44 30.10 20.41
C ARG A 118 -7.22 29.58 19.19
N ASP A 119 -8.45 30.03 18.97
CA ASP A 119 -9.32 29.56 17.90
C ASP A 119 -8.84 29.97 16.49
N ALA A 120 -8.00 31.01 16.42
CA ALA A 120 -7.34 31.42 15.19
C ALA A 120 -6.14 30.52 14.81
N CYS A 121 -5.75 29.59 15.70
CA CYS A 121 -4.70 28.62 15.44
C CYS A 121 -5.26 27.28 14.95
N ARG A 122 -4.70 26.78 13.84
CA ARG A 122 -5.02 25.49 13.25
C ARG A 122 -3.74 24.73 12.96
N GLY A 123 -3.68 23.47 13.37
CA GLY A 123 -2.59 22.57 12.99
C GLY A 123 -3.02 21.69 11.83
N TRP A 124 -2.16 21.48 10.86
CA TRP A 124 -2.33 20.49 9.81
C TRP A 124 -1.27 19.41 9.98
N GLU A 125 -1.73 18.20 10.27
CA GLU A 125 -0.88 17.01 10.32
C GLU A 125 -1.06 16.22 9.02
N LEU A 126 -0.02 16.23 8.20
CA LEU A 126 0.05 15.54 6.93
C LEU A 126 0.56 14.12 7.18
N GLN A 127 -0.15 13.12 6.68
CA GLN A 127 0.29 11.72 6.68
C GLN A 127 0.26 11.19 5.25
N VAL A 128 1.38 11.36 4.56
CA VAL A 128 1.53 10.99 3.15
C VAL A 128 2.40 9.77 3.04
N SER A 129 1.96 8.78 2.29
CA SER A 129 2.71 7.56 2.03
C SER A 129 2.46 7.04 0.63
N ARG A 130 3.50 6.39 0.10
CA ARG A 130 3.43 5.64 -1.14
C ARG A 130 4.08 4.29 -0.91
N ILE A 131 3.24 3.26 -0.82
CA ILE A 131 3.66 1.91 -0.47
C ILE A 131 3.19 0.94 -1.55
N ALA A 132 4.14 0.27 -2.18
CA ALA A 132 3.89 -0.83 -3.10
C ALA A 132 3.98 -2.16 -2.34
N ARG A 133 2.98 -3.03 -2.53
CA ARG A 133 2.99 -4.40 -2.02
C ARG A 133 2.95 -5.36 -3.19
N ALA A 134 3.96 -6.20 -3.26
CA ALA A 134 4.05 -7.29 -4.22
C ALA A 134 3.96 -8.63 -3.47
N ARG A 135 3.07 -9.50 -3.93
CA ARG A 135 3.02 -10.90 -3.46
C ARG A 135 3.99 -11.71 -4.30
N THR A 136 4.86 -12.48 -3.65
CA THR A 136 5.81 -13.36 -4.32
C THR A 136 5.49 -14.81 -3.93
N GLY A 137 5.05 -15.61 -4.91
CA GLY A 137 4.69 -17.02 -4.74
C GLY A 137 4.22 -17.67 -6.05
N SER A 138 4.44 -18.98 -6.22
CA SER A 138 3.95 -19.77 -7.36
C SER A 138 2.57 -20.35 -7.05
N PHE A 139 1.63 -20.31 -8.01
CA PHE A 139 0.23 -20.75 -7.86
C PHE A 139 0.05 -22.23 -7.41
N LEU A 140 0.98 -23.14 -7.75
CA LEU A 140 0.84 -24.59 -7.47
C LEU A 140 0.95 -24.97 -5.97
N PRO A 141 1.94 -24.49 -5.18
CA PRO A 141 1.91 -24.60 -3.71
C PRO A 141 0.93 -23.63 -3.02
N ASP A 142 0.36 -22.66 -3.75
CA ASP A 142 -0.62 -21.70 -3.22
C ASP A 142 -2.03 -22.33 -3.05
N PHE A 143 -2.34 -23.44 -3.74
CA PHE A 143 -3.62 -24.17 -3.56
C PHE A 143 -3.76 -24.81 -2.17
N VAL A 144 -2.63 -25.01 -1.47
CA VAL A 144 -2.60 -25.46 -0.08
C VAL A 144 -2.29 -24.35 0.94
N ASN A 145 -2.17 -23.09 0.48
CA ASN A 145 -2.12 -21.88 1.32
C ASN A 145 -1.08 -21.87 2.46
N PHE A 146 -0.06 -22.74 2.45
CA PHE A 146 0.80 -22.98 3.62
C PHE A 146 1.78 -21.84 3.93
N ARG A 147 2.27 -21.09 2.92
CA ARG A 147 3.18 -19.95 3.11
C ARG A 147 2.93 -18.85 2.08
N ARG A 148 2.65 -17.64 2.56
CA ARG A 148 2.51 -16.41 1.78
C ARG A 148 3.66 -15.47 2.12
N ARG A 149 4.42 -15.04 1.10
CA ARG A 149 5.45 -14.00 1.23
C ARG A 149 4.99 -12.72 0.53
N THR A 150 4.97 -11.62 1.27
CA THR A 150 4.61 -10.29 0.77
C THR A 150 5.80 -9.36 0.96
N GLU A 151 6.23 -8.72 -0.11
CA GLU A 151 7.28 -7.70 -0.09
C GLU A 151 6.64 -6.32 -0.19
N THR A 152 6.91 -5.49 0.80
CA THR A 152 6.37 -4.14 0.94
C THR A 152 7.51 -3.15 0.80
N THR A 153 7.46 -2.30 -0.23
CA THR A 153 8.45 -1.26 -0.50
C THR A 153 7.79 0.11 -0.61
N GLY A 154 8.50 1.19 -0.31
CA GLY A 154 7.96 2.54 -0.46
C GLY A 154 8.54 3.56 0.50
N TRP A 155 7.76 4.58 0.84
CA TRP A 155 8.12 5.63 1.79
C TRP A 155 6.89 6.13 2.55
N ARG A 156 7.14 6.73 3.73
CA ARG A 156 6.13 7.38 4.58
C ARG A 156 6.66 8.74 5.01
N PHE A 157 5.82 9.76 4.97
CA PHE A 157 6.16 11.14 5.28
C PHE A 157 5.08 11.69 6.21
N ASN A 158 5.52 12.27 7.33
CA ASN A 158 4.65 12.94 8.28
C ASN A 158 5.12 14.38 8.42
N ALA A 159 4.22 15.35 8.42
CA ALA A 159 4.56 16.73 8.70
C ALA A 159 3.50 17.41 9.55
N LEU A 160 3.94 18.37 10.36
CA LEU A 160 3.08 19.21 11.18
C LEU A 160 3.32 20.66 10.79
N ILE A 161 2.26 21.32 10.37
CA ILE A 161 2.27 22.75 10.02
C ILE A 161 1.28 23.44 10.94
N LEU A 162 1.70 24.48 11.62
CA LEU A 162 0.80 25.30 12.42
C LEU A 162 0.56 26.62 11.72
N LEU A 163 -0.71 27.00 11.61
CA LEU A 163 -1.14 28.28 11.07
C LEU A 163 -1.82 29.08 12.18
N ALA A 164 -1.43 30.34 12.33
CA ALA A 164 -2.15 31.32 13.15
C ALA A 164 -2.65 32.44 12.23
N ASN A 165 -3.97 32.65 12.17
CA ASN A 165 -4.59 33.62 11.25
C ASN A 165 -4.15 33.41 9.78
N ASP A 166 -4.16 32.16 9.32
CA ASP A 166 -3.71 31.75 7.98
C ASP A 166 -2.22 32.00 7.65
N ILE A 167 -1.41 32.42 8.63
CA ILE A 167 0.06 32.54 8.50
C ILE A 167 0.73 31.31 9.10
N VAL A 168 1.69 30.73 8.39
CA VAL A 168 2.49 29.60 8.87
C VAL A 168 3.42 30.07 9.99
N VAL A 169 3.19 29.62 11.21
CA VAL A 169 4.00 29.99 12.38
C VAL A 169 4.99 28.91 12.77
N TYR A 170 4.71 27.64 12.44
CA TYR A 170 5.60 26.52 12.74
C TYR A 170 5.51 25.46 11.64
N ARG A 171 6.65 24.81 11.38
CA ARG A 171 6.72 23.64 10.49
C ARG A 171 7.66 22.59 11.06
N SER A 172 7.29 21.34 10.92
CA SER A 172 8.19 20.21 11.12
C SER A 172 7.81 19.06 10.20
N TRP A 173 8.78 18.20 9.90
CA TRP A 173 8.57 17.01 9.10
C TRP A 173 9.36 15.84 9.68
N GLY A 174 8.95 14.63 9.31
CA GLY A 174 9.58 13.38 9.67
C GLY A 174 9.05 12.24 8.81
N GLY A 175 9.41 11.01 9.14
CA GLY A 175 8.93 9.82 8.43
C GLY A 175 10.03 8.83 8.11
N GLN A 176 9.75 7.98 7.13
CA GLN A 176 10.61 6.89 6.66
C GLN A 176 10.90 7.09 5.17
N PRO A 177 12.09 7.57 4.77
CA PRO A 177 12.43 7.81 3.37
C PRO A 177 12.49 6.51 2.55
N ALA A 178 12.76 5.38 3.22
CA ALA A 178 12.70 4.05 2.61
C ALA A 178 12.02 3.07 3.58
N VAL A 179 11.03 2.35 3.07
CA VAL A 179 10.36 1.22 3.71
C VAL A 179 10.71 0.00 2.88
N ASN A 180 11.25 -1.03 3.54
CA ASN A 180 11.46 -2.35 2.95
C ASN A 180 11.11 -3.40 4.01
N GLN A 181 9.99 -4.08 3.82
CA GLN A 181 9.47 -5.08 4.76
C GLN A 181 9.12 -6.36 4.01
N VAL A 182 9.55 -7.49 4.56
CA VAL A 182 9.22 -8.82 4.05
C VAL A 182 8.37 -9.52 5.10
N GLU A 183 7.11 -9.76 4.78
CA GLU A 183 6.18 -10.48 5.64
C GLU A 183 6.04 -11.91 5.14
N VAL A 184 6.28 -12.89 6.02
CA VAL A 184 6.09 -14.32 5.72
C VAL A 184 4.98 -14.84 6.63
N ASN A 185 3.78 -14.97 6.09
CA ASN A 185 2.66 -15.59 6.78
C ASN A 185 2.65 -17.10 6.47
N THR A 186 2.65 -17.94 7.51
CA THR A 186 2.52 -19.39 7.38
C THR A 186 1.15 -19.79 7.91
N ASN A 187 0.25 -20.30 7.07
CA ASN A 187 -1.06 -20.82 7.49
C ASN A 187 -1.01 -22.35 7.55
N PRO A 188 -0.66 -22.95 8.70
CA PRO A 188 -0.43 -24.40 8.80
C PRO A 188 -1.69 -25.25 8.60
N LEU A 189 -2.90 -24.68 8.66
CA LEU A 189 -4.16 -25.43 8.49
C LEU A 189 -4.86 -25.19 7.13
N GLY A 190 -4.21 -24.48 6.19
CA GLY A 190 -4.75 -24.28 4.84
C GLY A 190 -5.98 -23.37 4.75
N PRO A 191 -6.70 -23.36 3.61
CA PRO A 191 -7.75 -22.35 3.29
C PRO A 191 -9.01 -22.40 4.17
N LEU A 192 -9.18 -23.41 5.02
CA LEU A 192 -10.35 -23.54 5.90
C LEU A 192 -10.29 -22.65 7.15
N GLN A 193 -9.12 -22.08 7.48
CA GLN A 193 -8.97 -21.16 8.64
C GLN A 193 -9.65 -19.80 8.44
N ASP A 194 -9.73 -19.29 7.20
CA ASP A 194 -10.28 -17.96 6.92
C ASP A 194 -11.83 -17.96 6.92
N MET A 195 -12.47 -19.13 6.97
CA MET A 195 -13.93 -19.28 6.98
C MET A 195 -14.54 -19.32 8.40
N GLY A 196 -13.72 -19.19 9.45
CA GLY A 196 -14.16 -19.33 10.85
C GLY A 196 -14.72 -18.06 11.51
N THR A 197 -14.51 -16.88 10.93
CA THR A 197 -14.85 -15.61 11.61
C THR A 197 -16.14 -14.94 11.09
N ALA A 198 -16.69 -15.39 9.96
CA ALA A 198 -17.95 -14.86 9.44
C ALA A 198 -19.21 -15.46 10.10
N ALA A 199 -19.07 -16.53 10.89
CA ALA A 199 -20.20 -17.25 11.49
C ALA A 199 -20.47 -16.91 12.97
N ILE A 200 -19.72 -15.99 13.59
CA ILE A 200 -19.90 -15.58 14.99
C ILE A 200 -20.19 -14.08 15.08
N VAL A 201 -21.17 -13.62 14.33
CA VAL A 201 -21.99 -12.47 14.74
C VAL A 201 -23.44 -12.93 14.64
N SER A 202 -23.84 -13.79 15.59
CA SER A 202 -25.26 -13.94 15.89
C SER A 202 -25.69 -12.74 16.74
N PRO A 203 -26.80 -12.09 16.40
CA PRO A 203 -27.32 -11.00 17.19
C PRO A 203 -27.91 -11.57 18.48
N MET A 204 -27.61 -10.93 19.60
CA MET A 204 -28.53 -10.88 20.72
C MET A 204 -28.43 -9.51 21.37
#